data_AF-A0A255U931-F1
#
_entry.id   AF-A0A255U931-F1
#
_cell.length_a   1.000
_cell.length_b   1.000
_cell.length_c   1.000
_cell.angle_alpha   90.00
_cell.angle_beta   90.00
_cell.angle_gamma   90.00
#
_symmetry.space_group_name_H-M   'P 1'
#
loop_
_entity.id
_entity.type
_entity.pdbx_description
1 polymer ?
#
loop_
_entity_poly.entity_id
_entity_poly.type
_entity_poly.pdbx_seq_one_letter_code
_entity_poly.pdbx_strand_id
1 'polypeptide(L)'
;MSYAVLNLTMLPTDDIAYIEAFGNYCDVHLFNGESVTMTFQLHYFVEAFNKLKQNFFTRVGKSLIVNTNYVYAIIPPKTNY
;
A
#
# COMPACT_ATOMS: atom_id res chain seq x y z
N MET A 1 -24.98 -24.47 -5.76
CA MET A 1 -23.87 -24.11 -4.85
C MET A 1 -22.88 -23.30 -5.66
N SER A 2 -22.88 -21.96 -5.51
CA SER A 2 -21.90 -21.11 -6.17
C SER A 2 -20.62 -21.17 -5.35
N TYR A 3 -19.52 -21.63 -5.94
CA TYR A 3 -18.20 -21.41 -5.38
C TYR A 3 -18.04 -19.89 -5.26
N ALA A 4 -17.77 -19.38 -4.07
CA ALA A 4 -17.27 -18.03 -3.94
C ALA A 4 -15.99 -17.99 -4.78
N VAL A 5 -16.02 -17.28 -5.91
CA VAL A 5 -14.80 -16.98 -6.65
C VAL A 5 -13.97 -16.16 -5.69
N LEU A 6 -12.95 -16.78 -5.08
CA LEU A 6 -11.89 -16.04 -4.43
C LEU A 6 -11.22 -15.26 -5.56
N ASN A 7 -11.64 -14.01 -5.77
CA ASN A 7 -11.00 -13.10 -6.72
C ASN A 7 -9.60 -12.83 -6.16
N LEU A 8 -8.67 -13.68 -6.54
CA LEU A 8 -7.27 -13.60 -6.13
C LEU A 8 -6.59 -12.57 -7.03
N THR A 9 -6.58 -11.31 -6.61
CA THR A 9 -5.86 -10.27 -7.33
C THR A 9 -4.39 -10.35 -6.95
N MET A 10 -3.56 -10.84 -7.88
CA MET A 10 -2.11 -10.84 -7.76
C MET A 10 -1.57 -9.51 -8.28
N LEU A 11 -0.87 -8.76 -7.44
CA LEU A 11 -0.24 -7.49 -7.80
C LEU A 11 1.28 -7.63 -7.64
N PRO A 12 2.09 -7.34 -8.68
CA PRO A 12 3.53 -7.21 -8.52
C PRO A 12 3.85 -6.10 -7.52
N THR A 13 4.74 -6.37 -6.56
CA THR A 13 5.16 -5.34 -5.59
C THR A 13 5.77 -4.12 -6.26
N ASP A 14 6.41 -4.33 -7.41
CA ASP A 14 7.04 -3.29 -8.18
C ASP A 14 6.01 -2.37 -8.83
N ASP A 15 4.77 -2.79 -9.03
CA ASP A 15 3.72 -1.93 -9.59
C ASP A 15 3.03 -1.10 -8.50
N ILE A 16 3.18 -1.44 -7.22
CA ILE A 16 2.52 -0.74 -6.12
C ILE A 16 3.30 0.54 -5.77
N ALA A 17 2.65 1.69 -5.90
CA ALA A 17 3.23 2.99 -5.55
C ALA A 17 3.05 3.31 -4.06
N TYR A 18 1.82 3.17 -3.55
CA TYR A 18 1.50 3.37 -2.13
C TYR A 18 0.19 2.67 -1.76
N ILE A 19 -0.05 2.55 -0.45
CA ILE A 19 -1.28 1.99 0.11
C ILE A 19 -1.83 2.98 1.13
N GLU A 20 -3.09 3.35 0.96
CA GLU A 20 -3.81 4.24 1.86
C GLU A 20 -4.94 3.50 2.58
N ALA A 21 -5.07 3.68 3.89
CA ALA A 21 -6.18 3.16 4.67
C ALA A 21 -7.32 4.17 4.74
N PHE A 22 -8.52 3.71 4.39
CA PHE A 22 -9.76 4.46 4.51
C PHE A 22 -10.79 3.62 5.32
N GLY A 23 -10.87 3.92 6.62
CA GLY A 23 -11.70 3.14 7.54
C GLY A 23 -11.21 1.69 7.70
N ASN A 24 -12.05 0.72 7.35
CA ASN A 24 -11.74 -0.71 7.41
C ASN A 24 -11.19 -1.28 6.09
N TYR A 25 -11.00 -0.42 5.10
CA TYR A 25 -10.50 -0.79 3.78
C TYR A 25 -9.15 -0.13 3.54
N CYS A 26 -8.39 -0.69 2.60
CA CYS A 26 -7.19 -0.06 2.07
C CYS A 26 -7.28 0.00 0.55
N ASP A 27 -6.91 1.13 -0.02
CA ASP A 27 -6.71 1.27 -1.46
C ASP A 27 -5.24 1.07 -1.77
N VAL A 28 -4.94 0.10 -2.64
CA VAL A 28 -3.61 -0.15 -3.18
C VAL A 28 -3.49 0.63 -4.47
N HIS A 29 -2.69 1.69 -4.47
CA HIS A 29 -2.47 2.54 -5.64
C HIS A 29 -1.27 2.03 -6.44
N LEU A 30 -1.51 1.78 -7.72
CA LEU A 30 -0.50 1.31 -8.66
C LEU A 30 0.16 2.50 -9.36
N PHE A 31 1.39 2.29 -9.84
CA PHE A 31 2.16 3.31 -10.55
C PHE A 31 1.49 3.76 -11.86
N ASN A 32 0.71 2.88 -12.49
CA ASN A 32 -0.04 3.17 -13.71
C ASN A 32 -1.27 4.08 -13.47
N GLY A 33 -1.56 4.46 -12.22
CA GLY A 33 -2.70 5.30 -11.83
C GLY A 33 -3.97 4.54 -11.49
N GLU A 34 -3.99 3.21 -11.64
CA GLU A 34 -5.10 2.37 -11.18
C GLU A 34 -5.03 2.15 -9.67
N SER A 35 -6.17 1.77 -9.07
CA SER A 35 -6.23 1.36 -7.67
C SER A 35 -7.08 0.12 -7.47
N VAL A 36 -6.72 -0.65 -6.44
CA VAL A 36 -7.46 -1.85 -6.02
C VAL A 36 -7.85 -1.68 -4.56
N THR A 37 -9.15 -1.67 -4.28
CA THR A 37 -9.68 -1.65 -2.91
C THR A 37 -9.62 -3.05 -2.31
N MET A 38 -9.03 -3.14 -1.13
CA MET A 38 -8.86 -4.36 -0.35
C MET A 38 -9.56 -4.21 1.01
N THR A 39 -10.19 -5.28 1.48
CA THR A 39 -10.86 -5.33 2.80
C THR A 39 -9.89 -5.59 3.96
N PHE A 40 -8.59 -5.65 3.68
CA PHE A 40 -7.56 -5.85 4.69
C PHE A 40 -7.17 -4.53 5.32
N GLN A 41 -6.91 -4.56 6.63
CA GLN A 41 -6.33 -3.43 7.34
C GLN A 41 -4.84 -3.27 7.03
N LEU A 42 -4.34 -2.04 7.17
CA LEU A 42 -2.96 -1.68 6.85
C LEU A 42 -1.89 -2.56 7.52
N HIS A 43 -2.16 -3.10 8.72
CA HIS A 43 -1.19 -3.94 9.44
C HIS A 43 -0.90 -5.27 8.72
N TYR A 44 -1.88 -5.85 8.02
CA TYR A 44 -1.68 -7.08 7.24
C TYR A 44 -0.62 -6.89 6.14
N PHE A 45 -0.63 -5.74 5.47
CA PHE A 45 0.37 -5.42 4.45
C PHE A 45 1.77 -5.31 5.06
N VAL A 46 1.91 -4.66 6.21
CA VAL A 46 3.20 -4.56 6.92
C VAL A 46 3.74 -5.95 7.25
N GLU A 47 2.91 -6.84 7.80
CA GLU A 47 3.31 -8.21 8.10
C GLU A 47 3.67 -9.01 6.86
N ALA A 48 2.94 -8.83 5.76
CA ALA A 48 3.22 -9.48 4.48
C ALA A 48 4.54 -8.99 3.88
N PHE A 49 4.77 -7.68 3.86
CA PHE A 49 5.98 -7.08 3.29
C PHE A 49 7.24 -7.41 4.10
N ASN A 50 7.12 -7.55 5.43
CA ASN A 50 8.24 -8.00 6.27
C ASN A 50 8.70 -9.44 5.98
N LYS A 51 7.90 -10.23 5.27
CA LYS A 51 8.28 -11.59 4.83
C LYS A 51 9.00 -11.58 3.48
N LEU A 52 9.04 -10.45 2.77
CA LEU A 52 9.76 -10.32 1.51
C LEU A 52 11.27 -10.30 1.77
N LYS A 53 12.04 -10.88 0.85
CA LYS A 53 13.52 -10.83 0.91
C LYS A 53 14.05 -9.39 0.81
N GLN A 54 13.36 -8.56 0.04
CA GLN A 54 13.62 -7.13 -0.09
C GLN A 54 12.31 -6.41 0.15
N ASN A 55 12.31 -5.49 1.12
CA ASN A 55 11.14 -4.72 1.48
C ASN A 55 11.41 -3.24 1.20
N PHE A 56 10.72 -2.70 0.20
CA PHE A 56 10.77 -1.28 -0.16
C PHE A 56 9.57 -0.50 0.40
N PHE A 57 8.74 -1.13 1.23
CA PHE A 57 7.56 -0.50 1.79
C PHE A 57 7.84 0.06 3.19
N THR A 58 7.57 1.35 3.37
CA THR A 58 7.72 2.04 4.64
C THR A 58 6.37 2.59 5.09
N ARG A 59 5.99 2.30 6.34
CA ARG A 59 4.78 2.88 6.94
C ARG A 59 5.06 4.33 7.36
N VAL A 60 4.23 5.25 6.89
CA VAL A 60 4.32 6.68 7.19
C VAL A 60 3.03 7.12 7.89
N GLY A 61 3.09 7.30 9.21
CA GLY A 61 1.92 7.65 10.00
C GLY A 61 0.90 6.51 10.14
N LYS A 62 -0.37 6.86 10.36
CA LYS A 62 -1.41 5.88 10.73
C LYS A 62 -2.04 5.17 9.53
N SER A 63 -2.22 5.88 8.41
CA SER A 63 -3.03 5.46 7.27
C SER A 63 -2.26 5.27 5.98
N LEU A 64 -0.92 5.38 5.97
CA LEU A 64 -0.15 5.35 4.72
C LEU A 64 1.03 4.38 4.80
N ILE A 65 1.22 3.59 3.75
CA ILE A 65 2.45 2.86 3.43
C ILE A 65 2.91 3.34 2.06
N VAL A 66 4.18 3.69 1.93
CA VAL A 66 4.77 4.14 0.66
C VAL A 66 5.81 3.15 0.17
N ASN A 67 5.89 2.95 -1.14
CA ASN A 67 7.01 2.26 -1.77
C ASN A 67 8.15 3.26 -2.00
N THR A 68 9.29 3.05 -1.34
CA THR A 68 10.44 3.96 -1.38
C THR A 68 11.12 4.00 -2.74
N ASN A 69 10.88 3.03 -3.62
CA ASN A 69 11.36 3.07 -5.01
C ASN A 69 10.69 4.20 -5.82
N TYR A 70 9.49 4.65 -5.42
CA TYR A 70 8.73 5.69 -6.10
C TYR A 70 8.77 7.05 -5.41
N VAL A 71 9.57 7.20 -4.34
CA VAL A 71 9.73 8.47 -3.64
C VAL A 71 10.85 9.28 -4.29
N TYR A 72 10.49 10.36 -5.00
CA TYR A 72 11.48 11.28 -5.58
C TYR A 72 12.05 12.27 -4.55
N ALA A 73 11.19 12.84 -3.70
CA ALA A 73 11.60 13.82 -2.68
C ALA A 73 10.63 13.81 -1.50
N ILE A 74 11.13 14.17 -0.31
CA ILE A 74 10.31 14.40 0.89
C ILE A 74 10.37 15.89 1.20
N ILE A 75 9.20 16.55 1.16
CA ILE A 75 9.08 17.97 1.47
C ILE A 75 8.62 18.08 2.93
N PRO A 76 9.43 18.62 3.84
CA PRO A 76 9.00 18.84 5.22
C PRO A 76 7.85 19.86 5.27
N PRO A 77 6.95 19.75 6.25
CA PRO A 77 5.88 20.73 6.41
C PRO A 77 6.49 22.12 6.61
N LYS A 78 5.89 23.13 5.96
CA LYS A 78 6.28 24.53 6.18
C LYS A 78 6.01 24.87 7.65
N THR A 79 7.06 24.99 8.45
CA THR A 79 7.00 25.60 9.78
C THR A 79 6.91 27.10 9.59
N ASN A 80 5.73 27.67 9.86
CA ASN A 80 5.58 29.12 10.00
C ASN A 80 6.17 29.50 11.36
N TYR A 81 7.35 30.14 11.35
CA TYR A 81 7.89 30.88 12.50
C TYR A 81 7.52 32.35 12.39
#